data_AF-W2T023-F1
#
_entry.id   AF-W2T023-F1
#
_cell.length_a   1.000
_cell.length_b   1.000
_cell.length_c   1.000
_cell.angle_alpha   90.00
_cell.angle_beta   90.00
_cell.angle_gamma   90.00
#
_symmetry.space_group_name_H-M   'P 1'
#
loop_
_entity.id
_entity.type
_entity.pdbx_description
1 polymer ?
#
loop_
_entity_poly.entity_id
_entity_poly.type
_entity_poly.pdbx_seq_one_letter_code
_entity_poly.pdbx_strand_id
1 'polypeptide(L)'
;MKQKQNNGNEHILVMCRNQAYVMHTRIGGHMLPFADILFQLREVLRMSEARKDMAIPIGASAAGDRDTAAQFWNTLQEVDVNCISLTWAQEAIFVVCLDDEDKKSRPAQNWSNIQDHEKDFVARGKHILTGGGPRGHGLNRWYDATIQVLNSRKLTH
;
A
#
# COMPACT_ATOMS: atom_id res chain seq x y z
N MET A 1 10.19 1.75 31.15
CA MET A 1 9.61 1.22 29.90
C MET A 1 8.56 0.18 30.26
N LYS A 2 7.28 0.43 29.99
CA LYS A 2 6.24 -0.62 30.10
C LYS A 2 6.49 -1.61 28.97
N GLN A 3 6.72 -2.89 29.31
CA GLN A 3 6.72 -3.96 28.32
C GLN A 3 5.37 -3.92 27.60
N LYS A 4 5.39 -3.65 26.29
CA LYS A 4 4.20 -3.81 25.45
C LYS A 4 3.91 -5.31 25.46
N GLN A 5 2.91 -5.74 26.23
CA GLN A 5 2.44 -7.12 26.17
C GLN A 5 2.01 -7.37 24.73
N ASN A 6 2.72 -8.28 24.05
CA ASN A 6 2.30 -8.73 22.74
C ASN A 6 0.99 -9.51 22.96
N ASN A 7 -0.13 -8.87 22.69
CA ASN A 7 -1.47 -9.45 22.81
C ASN A 7 -1.74 -10.53 21.74
N GLY A 8 -0.72 -10.86 20.93
CA GLY A 8 -0.81 -11.83 19.85
C GLY A 8 -1.59 -11.31 18.65
N ASN A 9 -1.86 -10.00 18.57
CA ASN A 9 -2.47 -9.38 17.41
C ASN A 9 -1.40 -9.01 16.40
N GLU A 10 -1.64 -9.36 15.15
CA GLU A 10 -0.78 -9.02 14.03
C GLU A 10 -1.63 -8.42 12.92
N HIS A 11 -1.05 -7.48 12.19
CA HIS A 11 -1.72 -6.81 11.07
C HIS A 11 -0.72 -6.46 9.97
N ILE A 12 -1.27 -6.20 8.80
CA ILE A 12 -0.57 -5.63 7.67
C ILE A 12 -1.20 -4.28 7.33
N LEU A 13 -0.45 -3.45 6.61
CA LEU A 13 -0.98 -2.24 6.01
C LEU A 13 -1.37 -2.53 4.56
N VAL A 14 -2.57 -2.16 4.16
CA VAL A 14 -3.02 -2.26 2.76
C VAL A 14 -3.14 -0.87 2.19
N MET A 15 -2.34 -0.56 1.18
CA MET A 15 -2.40 0.67 0.39
C MET A 15 -3.31 0.44 -0.81
N CYS A 16 -4.39 1.20 -0.91
CA CYS A 16 -5.31 1.13 -2.03
C CYS A 16 -5.84 2.52 -2.37
N ARG A 17 -5.69 2.96 -3.63
CA ARG A 17 -6.10 4.30 -4.08
C ARG A 17 -5.53 5.44 -3.23
N ASN A 18 -4.25 5.33 -2.85
CA ASN A 18 -3.52 6.26 -1.99
C ASN A 18 -4.08 6.36 -0.55
N GLN A 19 -4.88 5.38 -0.13
CA GLN A 19 -5.43 5.29 1.22
C GLN A 19 -4.81 4.09 1.94
N ALA A 20 -4.55 4.24 3.23
CA ALA A 20 -3.97 3.20 4.08
C ALA A 20 -5.05 2.54 4.94
N TYR A 21 -5.03 1.21 4.99
CA TYR A 21 -5.96 0.39 5.77
C TYR A 21 -5.21 -0.61 6.63
N VAL A 22 -5.60 -0.75 7.88
CA VAL A 22 -5.11 -1.81 8.76
C VAL A 22 -5.94 -3.06 8.49
N MET A 23 -5.28 -4.17 8.18
CA MET A 23 -5.92 -5.47 8.01
C MET A 23 -5.30 -6.48 8.97
N HIS A 24 -6.11 -7.04 9.85
CA HIS A 24 -5.62 -8.03 10.82
C HIS A 24 -5.34 -9.36 10.14
N THR A 25 -4.24 -9.99 10.54
CA THR A 25 -3.83 -11.34 10.11
C THR A 25 -3.85 -12.33 11.27
N ARG A 26 -3.68 -11.84 12.50
CA ARG A 26 -3.79 -12.62 13.74
C ARG A 26 -4.53 -11.81 14.80
N ILE A 27 -5.41 -12.47 15.56
CA ILE A 27 -6.09 -11.88 16.71
C ILE A 27 -5.98 -12.84 17.89
N GLY A 28 -5.51 -12.35 19.04
CA GLY A 28 -5.36 -13.14 20.26
C GLY A 28 -4.45 -14.36 20.09
N GLY A 29 -3.44 -14.27 19.21
CA GLY A 29 -2.56 -15.40 18.91
C GLY A 29 -3.07 -16.34 17.82
N HIS A 30 -4.30 -16.17 17.32
CA HIS A 30 -4.91 -17.04 16.30
C HIS A 30 -4.89 -16.40 14.92
N MET A 31 -4.35 -17.12 13.92
CA MET A 31 -4.34 -16.66 12.53
C MET A 31 -5.77 -16.63 12.00
N LEU A 32 -6.12 -15.56 11.29
CA LEU A 32 -7.44 -15.46 10.68
C LEU A 32 -7.58 -16.44 9.50
N PRO A 33 -8.75 -17.09 9.35
CA PRO A 33 -9.06 -17.90 8.18
C PRO A 33 -8.90 -17.11 6.87
N PHE A 34 -8.58 -17.82 5.79
CA PHE A 34 -8.49 -17.24 4.45
C PHE A 34 -9.77 -16.47 4.05
N ALA A 35 -10.95 -16.97 4.42
CA ALA A 35 -12.22 -16.31 4.14
C ALA A 35 -12.32 -14.92 4.79
N ASP A 36 -11.80 -14.75 6.00
CA ASP A 36 -11.82 -13.48 6.73
C ASP A 36 -10.80 -12.49 6.15
N ILE A 37 -9.63 -12.99 5.75
CA ILE A 37 -8.63 -12.19 5.02
C ILE A 37 -9.23 -11.69 3.70
N LEU A 38 -9.89 -12.58 2.95
CA LEU A 38 -10.54 -12.23 1.68
C LEU A 38 -11.69 -11.23 1.88
N PHE A 39 -12.47 -11.40 2.95
CA PHE A 39 -13.53 -10.46 3.31
C PHE A 39 -12.98 -9.07 3.62
N GLN A 40 -11.95 -8.98 4.48
CA GLN A 40 -11.30 -7.71 4.79
C GLN A 40 -10.72 -7.03 3.55
N LEU A 41 -10.06 -7.77 2.65
CA LEU A 41 -9.56 -7.23 1.38
C LEU A 41 -10.67 -6.67 0.49
N ARG A 42 -11.83 -7.35 0.41
CA ARG A 42 -12.99 -6.85 -0.34
C ARG A 42 -13.53 -5.56 0.27
N GLU A 43 -13.58 -5.48 1.60
CA GLU A 43 -13.98 -4.25 2.29
C GLU A 43 -13.00 -3.12 2.06
N VAL A 44 -11.69 -3.37 2.04
CA VAL A 44 -10.68 -2.36 1.65
C VAL A 44 -10.96 -1.81 0.26
N LEU A 45 -11.20 -2.68 -0.74
CA LEU A 45 -11.52 -2.25 -2.10
C LEU A 45 -12.82 -1.42 -2.16
N ARG A 46 -13.84 -1.84 -1.41
CA ARG A 46 -15.13 -1.15 -1.35
C ARG A 46 -15.01 0.23 -0.70
N MET A 47 -14.31 0.31 0.43
CA MET A 47 -14.09 1.55 1.17
C MET A 47 -13.21 2.53 0.40
N SER A 48 -12.16 2.03 -0.26
CA SER A 48 -11.23 2.88 -1.01
C SER A 48 -11.91 3.53 -2.22
N GLU A 49 -12.77 2.79 -2.92
CA GLU A 49 -13.59 3.32 -4.03
C GLU A 49 -14.56 4.39 -3.53
N ALA A 50 -15.27 4.13 -2.43
CA ALA A 50 -16.24 5.07 -1.86
C ALA A 50 -15.62 6.40 -1.39
N ARG A 51 -14.31 6.41 -1.10
CA ARG A 51 -13.59 7.59 -0.57
C ARG A 51 -12.55 8.15 -1.54
N LYS A 52 -12.49 7.67 -2.79
CA LYS A 52 -11.41 7.99 -3.73
C LYS A 52 -11.17 9.49 -3.95
N ASP A 53 -12.25 10.29 -3.94
CA ASP A 53 -12.17 11.74 -4.18
C ASP A 53 -11.87 12.56 -2.91
N MET A 54 -11.86 11.91 -1.74
CA MET A 54 -11.55 12.50 -0.44
C MET A 54 -10.19 12.06 0.12
N ALA A 55 -9.48 11.19 -0.61
CA ALA A 55 -8.24 10.60 -0.15
C ALA A 55 -7.10 11.63 -0.12
N ILE A 56 -6.53 11.86 1.05
CA ILE A 56 -5.26 12.56 1.19
C ILE A 56 -4.15 11.51 1.02
N PRO A 57 -3.26 11.64 0.03
CA PRO A 57 -2.25 10.62 -0.28
C PRO A 57 -1.11 10.64 0.75
N ILE A 58 -1.37 10.10 1.94
CA ILE A 58 -0.45 10.17 3.07
C ILE A 58 0.89 9.47 2.77
N GLY A 59 0.90 8.45 1.90
CA GLY A 59 2.12 7.77 1.45
C GLY A 59 3.13 8.67 0.74
N ALA A 60 2.72 9.86 0.28
CA ALA A 60 3.62 10.87 -0.26
C ALA A 60 4.67 11.35 0.76
N SER A 61 4.33 11.32 2.06
CA SER A 61 5.19 11.80 3.13
C SER A 61 6.50 11.02 3.24
N ALA A 62 6.48 9.74 2.88
CA ALA A 62 7.64 8.86 2.91
C ALA A 62 8.42 8.85 1.58
N ALA A 63 7.93 9.54 0.54
CA ALA A 63 8.55 9.53 -0.79
C ALA A 63 9.60 10.65 -0.99
N GLY A 64 9.62 11.65 -0.10
CA GLY A 64 10.56 12.79 -0.13
C GLY A 64 11.92 12.47 0.49
N ASP A 65 12.78 13.50 0.60
CA ASP A 65 14.00 13.37 1.41
C ASP A 65 13.65 13.18 2.90
N ARG A 66 14.60 12.62 3.66
CA ARG A 66 14.37 12.22 5.06
C ARG A 66 14.12 13.40 6.00
N ASP A 67 14.69 14.57 5.71
CA ASP A 67 14.53 15.75 6.57
C ASP A 67 13.13 16.34 6.39
N THR A 68 12.68 16.45 5.15
CA THR A 68 11.30 16.87 4.82
C THR A 68 10.27 15.88 5.39
N ALA A 69 10.51 14.57 5.26
CA ALA A 69 9.64 13.54 5.84
C ALA A 69 9.56 13.65 7.36
N ALA A 70 10.69 13.88 8.04
CA ALA A 70 10.73 14.05 9.49
C ALA A 70 9.95 15.30 9.94
N GLN A 71 10.12 16.44 9.25
CA GLN A 71 9.37 17.66 9.54
C GLN A 71 7.86 17.45 9.36
N PHE A 72 7.47 16.79 8.26
CA PHE A 72 6.07 16.48 7.98
C PHE A 72 5.45 15.62 9.10
N TRP A 73 6.14 14.57 9.54
CA TRP A 73 5.64 13.71 10.61
C TRP A 73 5.59 14.43 11.96
N ASN A 74 6.57 15.28 12.29
CA ASN A 74 6.53 16.09 13.50
C ASN A 74 5.25 16.94 13.57
N THR A 75 4.86 17.58 12.46
CA THR A 75 3.62 18.35 12.41
C THR A 75 2.38 17.47 12.48
N LEU A 76 2.33 16.35 11.74
CA LEU A 76 1.15 15.48 11.79
C LEU A 76 0.92 14.86 13.16
N GLN A 77 1.99 14.56 13.90
CA GLN A 77 1.94 13.97 15.24
C GLN A 77 1.44 14.96 16.31
N GLU A 78 1.20 16.23 15.98
CA GLU A 78 0.47 17.15 16.86
C GLU A 78 -1.00 16.75 17.05
N VAL A 79 -1.54 15.87 16.19
CA VAL A 79 -2.90 15.34 16.29
C VAL A 79 -2.89 13.88 16.74
N ASP A 80 -3.54 13.58 17.87
CA ASP A 80 -3.53 12.25 18.51
C ASP A 80 -3.93 11.09 17.56
N VAL A 81 -4.94 11.30 16.71
CA VAL A 81 -5.40 10.26 15.77
C VAL A 81 -4.31 9.90 14.73
N ASN A 82 -3.46 10.86 14.37
CA ASN A 82 -2.35 10.62 13.44
C ASN A 82 -1.24 9.83 14.13
N CYS A 83 -0.95 10.11 15.41
CA CYS A 83 -0.02 9.31 16.21
C CYS A 83 -0.44 7.84 16.29
N ILE A 84 -1.73 7.59 16.53
CA ILE A 84 -2.29 6.23 16.56
C ILE A 84 -2.14 5.58 15.18
N SER A 85 -2.53 6.29 14.12
CA SER A 85 -2.46 5.77 12.74
C SER A 85 -1.03 5.47 12.30
N LEU A 86 -0.07 6.34 12.63
CA LEU A 86 1.35 6.15 12.36
C LEU A 86 1.90 4.94 13.12
N THR A 87 1.51 4.77 14.39
CA THR A 87 1.89 3.59 15.19
C THR A 87 1.40 2.30 14.51
N TRP A 88 0.14 2.27 14.05
CA TRP A 88 -0.38 1.12 13.30
C TRP A 88 0.40 0.87 12.01
N ALA A 89 0.77 1.90 11.26
CA ALA A 89 1.56 1.76 10.04
C ALA A 89 2.98 1.23 10.32
N GLN A 90 3.64 1.73 11.36
CA GLN A 90 4.99 1.31 11.77
C GLN A 90 5.03 -0.12 12.33
N GLU A 91 3.95 -0.58 12.95
CA GLU A 91 3.87 -1.93 13.55
C GLU A 91 3.33 -2.99 12.58
N ALA A 92 2.97 -2.60 11.35
CA ALA A 92 2.54 -3.55 10.33
C ALA A 92 3.69 -4.51 9.95
N ILE A 93 3.39 -5.80 9.81
CA ILE A 93 4.41 -6.82 9.46
C ILE A 93 5.01 -6.54 8.08
N PHE A 94 4.16 -6.17 7.13
CA PHE A 94 4.52 -5.75 5.79
C PHE A 94 3.36 -4.94 5.19
N VAL A 95 3.60 -4.39 4.00
CA VAL A 95 2.61 -3.59 3.27
C VAL A 95 2.19 -4.30 2.00
N VAL A 96 0.90 -4.25 1.68
CA VAL A 96 0.35 -4.69 0.39
C VAL A 96 -0.16 -3.48 -0.37
N CYS A 97 0.34 -3.23 -1.57
CA CYS A 97 -0.13 -2.16 -2.43
C CYS A 97 -1.02 -2.75 -3.53
N LEU A 98 -2.31 -2.43 -3.46
CA LEU A 98 -3.31 -2.79 -4.46
C LEU A 98 -3.31 -1.71 -5.53
N ASP A 99 -2.55 -1.95 -6.59
CA ASP A 99 -2.48 -1.06 -7.74
C ASP A 99 -3.54 -1.44 -8.76
N ASP A 100 -4.31 -0.45 -9.18
CA ASP A 100 -5.17 -0.59 -10.34
C ASP A 100 -4.34 -0.53 -11.62
N GLU A 101 -4.91 -0.97 -12.74
CA GLU A 101 -4.29 -0.75 -14.04
C GLU A 101 -4.11 0.75 -14.27
N ASP A 102 -2.90 1.16 -14.62
CA ASP A 102 -2.67 2.50 -15.14
C ASP A 102 -3.64 2.69 -16.32
N LYS A 103 -4.28 3.85 -16.47
CA LYS A 103 -5.11 4.13 -17.67
C LYS A 103 -4.32 4.03 -18.99
N LYS A 104 -3.01 3.86 -18.90
CA LYS A 104 -2.05 3.67 -19.99
C LYS A 104 -1.57 2.21 -20.13
N SER A 105 -2.04 1.30 -19.28
CA SER A 105 -1.86 -0.14 -19.42
C SER A 105 -2.33 -0.52 -20.81
N ARG A 106 -1.36 -0.81 -21.66
CA ARG A 106 -1.61 -1.20 -23.04
C ARG A 106 -2.50 -2.45 -23.00
N PRO A 107 -3.49 -2.56 -23.91
CA PRO A 107 -4.26 -3.79 -24.02
C PRO A 107 -3.29 -4.96 -24.16
N ALA A 108 -3.69 -6.14 -23.65
CA ALA A 108 -2.92 -7.37 -23.72
C ALA A 108 -2.37 -7.54 -25.15
N GLN A 109 -1.12 -7.14 -25.34
CA GLN A 109 -0.49 -7.19 -26.65
C GLN A 109 -0.15 -8.64 -26.90
N ASN A 110 -0.59 -9.19 -28.02
CA ASN A 110 -0.01 -10.42 -28.55
C ASN A 110 1.48 -10.15 -28.72
N TRP A 111 2.30 -10.70 -27.83
CA TRP A 111 3.75 -10.51 -27.80
C TRP A 111 4.38 -11.22 -29.00
N SER A 112 4.29 -10.58 -30.17
CA SER A 112 4.75 -11.15 -31.43
C SER A 112 6.27 -11.07 -31.60
N ASN A 113 6.99 -10.28 -30.77
CA ASN A 113 8.45 -10.18 -30.84
C ASN A 113 9.09 -9.97 -29.44
N ILE A 114 10.38 -10.31 -29.32
CA ILE A 114 11.19 -10.23 -28.09
C ILE A 114 11.33 -8.79 -27.56
N GLN A 115 11.32 -7.80 -28.45
CA GLN A 115 11.51 -6.39 -28.09
C GLN A 115 10.31 -5.82 -27.31
N ASP A 116 9.10 -6.30 -27.60
CA ASP A 116 7.90 -5.92 -26.86
C ASP A 116 7.89 -6.53 -25.45
N HIS A 117 8.43 -7.74 -25.31
CA HIS A 117 8.65 -8.39 -24.01
C HIS A 117 9.63 -7.61 -23.12
N GLU A 118 10.78 -7.21 -23.66
CA GLU A 118 11.79 -6.45 -22.90
C GLU A 118 11.26 -5.09 -22.44
N LYS A 119 10.53 -4.38 -23.30
CA LYS A 119 9.88 -3.10 -22.94
C LYS A 119 8.89 -3.25 -21.80
N ASP A 120 8.12 -4.33 -21.82
CA ASP A 120 7.15 -4.65 -20.77
C ASP A 120 7.83 -5.02 -19.43
N PHE A 121 8.93 -5.79 -19.45
CA PHE A 121 9.74 -6.01 -18.24
C PHE A 121 10.32 -4.71 -17.67
N VAL A 122 10.85 -3.82 -18.52
CA VAL A 122 11.35 -2.51 -18.09
C VAL A 122 10.22 -1.66 -17.50
N ALA A 123 9.03 -1.67 -18.10
CA ALA A 123 7.88 -0.94 -17.60
C ALA A 123 7.44 -1.45 -16.22
N ARG A 124 7.32 -2.77 -16.04
CA ARG A 124 7.04 -3.39 -14.74
C ARG A 124 8.10 -3.08 -13.70
N GLY A 125 9.38 -3.18 -14.07
CA GLY A 125 10.49 -2.85 -13.16
C GLY A 125 10.42 -1.40 -12.68
N LYS A 126 10.14 -0.45 -13.59
CA LYS A 126 9.93 0.95 -13.23
C LYS A 126 8.72 1.14 -12.30
N HIS A 127 7.61 0.45 -12.57
CA HIS A 127 6.42 0.50 -11.73
C HIS A 127 6.69 -0.04 -10.31
N ILE A 128 7.49 -1.10 -10.18
CA ILE A 128 7.90 -1.64 -8.88
C ILE A 128 8.74 -0.63 -8.10
N LEU A 129 9.70 0.01 -8.77
CA LEU A 129 10.65 0.92 -8.12
C LEU A 129 10.01 2.27 -7.72
N THR A 130 9.17 2.85 -8.57
CA THR A 130 8.70 4.24 -8.38
C THR A 130 7.19 4.40 -8.45
N GLY A 131 6.45 3.34 -8.77
CA GLY A 131 5.01 3.41 -9.04
C GLY A 131 4.65 4.31 -10.23
N GLY A 132 5.62 4.77 -11.05
CA GLY A 132 5.34 5.76 -12.11
C GLY A 132 5.16 7.20 -11.59
N GLY A 133 5.59 7.49 -10.35
CA GLY A 133 5.55 8.81 -9.75
C GLY A 133 4.16 9.25 -9.25
N PRO A 134 3.98 10.54 -8.90
CA PRO A 134 2.78 11.02 -8.22
C PRO A 134 1.47 10.92 -9.02
N ARG A 135 1.58 10.85 -10.36
CA ARG A 135 0.42 10.71 -11.27
C ARG A 135 0.10 9.25 -11.61
N GLY A 136 0.94 8.31 -11.16
CA GLY A 136 0.68 6.88 -11.18
C GLY A 136 0.37 6.38 -9.77
N HIS A 137 1.09 5.35 -9.36
CA HIS A 137 0.94 4.63 -8.09
C HIS A 137 2.04 4.97 -7.07
N GLY A 138 2.91 5.94 -7.35
CA GLY A 138 4.00 6.31 -6.42
C GLY A 138 3.51 6.78 -5.05
N LEU A 139 2.26 7.26 -4.96
CA LEU A 139 1.63 7.66 -3.70
C LEU A 139 0.83 6.53 -3.01
N ASN A 140 0.65 5.40 -3.70
CA ASN A 140 0.01 4.19 -3.18
C ASN A 140 1.08 3.26 -2.58
N ARG A 141 1.97 3.83 -1.77
CA ARG A 141 3.16 3.18 -1.20
C ARG A 141 3.34 3.61 0.25
N TRP A 142 4.17 2.86 0.97
CA TRP A 142 4.68 3.24 2.28
C TRP A 142 6.17 2.92 2.34
N TYR A 143 7.00 3.89 1.96
CA TYR A 143 8.44 3.69 1.72
C TYR A 143 9.25 3.37 2.98
N ASP A 144 8.75 3.69 4.17
CA ASP A 144 9.38 3.33 5.44
C ASP A 144 9.22 1.85 5.80
N ALA A 145 8.35 1.11 5.09
CA ALA A 145 8.19 -0.32 5.31
C ALA A 145 9.35 -1.13 4.73
N THR A 146 9.83 -2.11 5.49
CA THR A 146 10.91 -3.01 5.03
C THR A 146 10.48 -3.86 3.83
N ILE A 147 9.21 -4.29 3.78
CA ILE A 147 8.68 -5.15 2.72
C ILE A 147 7.36 -4.56 2.21
N GLN A 148 7.29 -4.36 0.89
CA GLN A 148 6.06 -3.96 0.18
C GLN A 148 5.78 -4.97 -0.95
N VAL A 149 4.62 -5.61 -0.90
CA VAL A 149 4.15 -6.52 -1.94
C VAL A 149 3.21 -5.76 -2.86
N LEU A 150 3.56 -5.70 -4.15
CA LEU A 150 2.74 -5.00 -5.15
C LEU A 150 1.84 -6.00 -5.88
N ASN A 151 0.54 -5.72 -5.88
CA ASN A 151 -0.45 -6.51 -6.62
C ASN A 151 -1.20 -5.59 -7.58
N SER A 152 -0.92 -5.74 -8.87
CA SER A 152 -1.60 -5.01 -9.94
C SER A 152 -2.73 -5.86 -10.50
N ARG A 153 -3.94 -5.30 -10.58
CA ARG A 153 -5.11 -6.00 -11.14
C ARG A 153 -5.03 -6.17 -12.66
N LYS A 154 -4.35 -7.21 -13.16
CA LYS A 154 -4.58 -7.65 -14.54
C LYS A 154 -6.04 -8.07 -14.70
N LEU A 155 -6.81 -7.33 -15.49
CA LEU A 155 -8.13 -7.78 -15.94
C LEU A 155 -7.94 -9.07 -16.74
N THR A 156 -8.13 -10.23 -16.12
CA THR A 156 -8.50 -11.45 -16.85
C THR A 156 -9.96 -11.30 -17.22
N HIS A 157 -10.20 -10.81 -18.44
CA HIS A 157 -11.43 -11.03 -19.18
C HIS A 157 -11.21 -12.14 -20.19
#